data_AF-A0A9W4HL55-F1
#
_entry.id   AF-A0A9W4HL55-F1
#
_cell.length_a   1.000
_cell.length_b   1.000
_cell.length_c   1.000
_cell.angle_alpha   90.00
_cell.angle_beta   90.00
_cell.angle_gamma   90.00
#
_symmetry.space_group_name_H-M   'P 1'
#
loop_
_entity.id
_entity.type
_entity.pdbx_description
1 polymer ?
#
loop_
_entity_poly.entity_id
_entity_poly.type
_entity_poly.pdbx_seq_one_letter_code
_entity_poly.pdbx_strand_id
1 'polypeptide(L)'
;MDYNQGIDLSHQTQEDIWVDGINKFRLNGRLCEWVAGFHADKIPCRLVGGFLNGSYNIGQKFLFEDGTAWLLRFPRVKSVSSKYADEKVVMEVEAISLIREKTSVPV
;
A
#
# COMPACT_ATOMS: atom_id res chain seq x y z
N MET A 1 24.27 -9.75 -16.03
CA MET A 1 24.33 -9.94 -14.57
C MET A 1 23.86 -11.34 -14.28
N ASP A 2 24.71 -12.14 -13.64
CA ASP A 2 24.30 -13.42 -13.08
C ASP A 2 23.52 -13.11 -11.79
N TYR A 3 22.26 -13.50 -11.73
CA TYR A 3 21.41 -13.26 -10.58
C TYR A 3 20.93 -14.59 -10.02
N ASN A 4 20.79 -14.66 -8.70
CA ASN A 4 20.43 -15.90 -8.03
C ASN A 4 18.93 -16.17 -8.22
N GLN A 5 18.62 -16.96 -9.25
CA GLN A 5 17.25 -17.35 -9.59
C GLN A 5 16.50 -17.99 -8.40
N GLY A 6 17.20 -18.72 -7.53
CA GLY A 6 16.59 -19.33 -6.35
C GLY A 6 16.09 -18.29 -5.35
N ILE A 7 16.84 -17.20 -5.18
CA ILE A 7 16.44 -16.07 -4.33
C ILE A 7 15.22 -15.36 -4.92
N ASP A 8 15.20 -15.15 -6.23
CA ASP A 8 14.07 -14.48 -6.90
C ASP A 8 12.77 -15.28 -6.82
N LEU A 9 12.85 -16.60 -7.01
CA LEU A 9 11.70 -17.50 -6.83
C LEU A 9 11.19 -17.50 -5.38
N SER A 10 12.11 -17.46 -4.41
CA SER A 10 11.76 -17.33 -3.00
C SER A 10 11.04 -16.00 -2.70
N HIS A 11 11.57 -14.88 -3.20
CA HIS A 11 10.93 -13.56 -3.03
C HIS A 11 9.56 -13.49 -3.72
N GLN A 12 9.42 -14.09 -4.91
CA GLN A 12 8.14 -14.13 -5.61
C GLN A 12 7.10 -14.94 -4.82
N THR A 13 7.50 -16.10 -4.29
CA THR A 13 6.61 -16.94 -3.45
C THR A 13 6.15 -16.19 -2.19
N GLN A 14 7.06 -15.45 -1.54
CA GLN A 14 6.72 -14.62 -0.39
C GLN A 14 5.73 -13.51 -0.75
N GLU A 15 5.90 -12.89 -1.91
CA GLU A 15 4.94 -11.92 -2.41
C GLU A 15 3.56 -12.55 -2.65
N ASP A 16 3.49 -13.69 -3.33
CA ASP A 16 2.21 -14.31 -3.69
C ASP A 16 1.40 -14.63 -2.42
N ILE A 17 2.06 -15.19 -1.39
CA ILE A 17 1.45 -15.47 -0.08
C ILE A 17 0.94 -14.17 0.58
N TRP A 18 1.74 -13.11 0.53
CA TRP A 18 1.39 -11.83 1.14
C TRP A 18 0.23 -11.14 0.42
N VAL A 19 0.23 -11.13 -0.92
CA VAL A 19 -0.85 -10.60 -1.76
C VAL A 19 -2.14 -11.37 -1.53
N ASP A 20 -2.09 -12.69 -1.45
CA ASP A 20 -3.24 -13.54 -1.12
C ASP A 20 -3.80 -13.23 0.27
N GLY A 21 -2.92 -12.98 1.24
CA GLY A 21 -3.30 -12.49 2.56
C GLY A 21 -4.12 -11.21 2.46
N ILE A 22 -3.59 -10.17 1.81
CA ILE A 22 -4.29 -8.89 1.65
C ILE A 22 -5.60 -9.07 0.88
N ASN A 23 -5.61 -9.87 -0.19
CA ASN A 23 -6.80 -10.14 -0.97
C ASN A 23 -7.94 -10.74 -0.14
N LYS A 24 -7.64 -11.64 0.80
CA LYS A 24 -8.67 -12.17 1.71
C LYS A 24 -9.34 -11.06 2.51
N PHE A 25 -8.56 -10.12 3.07
CA PHE A 25 -9.10 -8.95 3.80
C PHE A 25 -9.83 -7.94 2.90
N ARG A 26 -9.41 -7.81 1.64
CA ARG A 26 -10.08 -6.96 0.65
C ARG A 26 -11.46 -7.51 0.31
N LEU A 27 -11.52 -8.78 -0.06
CA LEU A 27 -12.72 -9.40 -0.61
C LEU A 27 -13.80 -9.68 0.43
N ASN A 28 -13.42 -9.84 1.70
CA ASN A 28 -14.37 -10.02 2.80
C ASN A 28 -14.81 -8.70 3.48
N GLY A 29 -14.47 -7.54 2.92
CA GLY A 29 -14.90 -6.22 3.41
C GLY A 29 -14.10 -5.69 4.62
N ARG A 30 -13.34 -6.53 5.33
CA ARG A 30 -12.62 -6.14 6.54
C ARG A 30 -11.57 -5.06 6.32
N LEU A 31 -11.00 -4.97 5.13
CA LEU A 31 -10.05 -3.89 4.82
C LEU A 31 -10.77 -2.53 4.78
N CYS A 32 -11.97 -2.45 4.20
CA CYS A 32 -12.76 -1.22 4.22
C CYS A 32 -13.20 -0.87 5.65
N GLU A 33 -13.64 -1.84 6.45
CA GLU A 33 -13.99 -1.60 7.86
C GLU A 33 -12.81 -1.03 8.66
N TRP A 34 -11.63 -1.62 8.48
CA TRP A 34 -10.41 -1.14 9.12
C TRP A 34 -10.03 0.27 8.66
N VAL A 35 -10.08 0.55 7.36
CA VAL A 35 -9.77 1.88 6.80
C VAL A 35 -10.79 2.93 7.26
N ALA A 36 -12.08 2.60 7.28
CA ALA A 36 -13.13 3.47 7.77
C ALA A 36 -12.92 3.89 9.23
N GLY A 37 -12.29 3.04 10.04
CA GLY A 37 -11.91 3.36 11.42
C GLY A 37 -10.96 4.56 11.57
N PHE A 38 -10.22 4.93 10.52
CA PHE A 38 -9.36 6.11 10.50
C PHE A 38 -10.04 7.37 9.99
N HIS A 39 -11.21 7.25 9.36
CA HIS A 39 -11.99 8.42 8.94
C HIS A 39 -12.58 9.11 10.18
N ALA A 40 -12.52 10.44 10.24
CA ALA A 40 -12.99 11.20 11.41
C ALA A 40 -14.44 10.87 11.77
N ASP A 41 -15.31 10.83 10.76
CA ASP A 41 -16.73 10.49 10.90
C ASP A 41 -17.04 8.99 10.84
N LYS A 42 -16.01 8.13 10.71
CA LYS A 42 -16.14 6.67 10.59
C LYS A 42 -17.12 6.20 9.52
N ILE A 43 -17.20 6.95 8.42
CA ILE A 43 -18.12 6.65 7.33
C ILE A 43 -17.62 5.43 6.52
N PRO A 44 -18.54 4.63 5.95
CA PRO A 44 -18.17 3.48 5.14
C PRO A 44 -17.37 3.87 3.89
N CYS A 45 -16.57 2.94 3.39
CA CYS A 45 -15.89 3.06 2.11
C CYS A 45 -16.02 1.78 1.28
N ARG A 46 -15.79 1.93 -0.03
CA ARG A 46 -15.69 0.81 -0.96
C ARG A 46 -14.33 0.78 -1.67
N LEU A 47 -13.90 -0.42 -2.03
CA LEU A 47 -12.73 -0.61 -2.88
C LEU A 47 -13.02 -0.09 -4.30
N VAL A 48 -12.06 0.62 -4.88
CA VAL A 48 -12.11 1.07 -6.28
C VAL A 48 -11.05 0.31 -7.08
N GLY A 49 -11.51 -0.59 -7.94
CA GLY A 49 -10.65 -1.37 -8.83
C GLY A 49 -9.74 -2.37 -8.12
N GLY A 50 -8.78 -2.89 -8.88
CA GLY A 50 -7.75 -3.81 -8.40
C GLY A 50 -6.60 -3.09 -7.68
N PHE A 51 -5.53 -3.83 -7.43
CA PHE A 51 -4.30 -3.23 -6.92
C PHE A 51 -3.64 -2.32 -7.96
N LEU A 52 -3.11 -1.19 -7.48
CA LEU A 52 -2.19 -0.35 -8.23
C LEU A 52 -0.78 -0.85 -7.98
N ASN A 53 -0.17 -1.49 -8.98
CA ASN A 53 1.13 -2.14 -8.84
C ASN A 53 2.27 -1.15 -9.11
N GLY A 54 3.10 -0.91 -8.11
CA GLY A 54 4.39 -0.25 -8.25
C GLY A 54 5.55 -1.23 -8.06
N SER A 55 6.77 -0.79 -8.40
CA SER A 55 7.97 -1.62 -8.24
C SER A 55 8.26 -1.96 -6.76
N TYR A 56 8.00 -1.02 -5.86
CA TYR A 56 8.27 -1.14 -4.42
C TYR A 56 7.03 -1.04 -3.52
N ASN A 57 5.85 -0.79 -4.11
CA ASN A 57 4.62 -0.58 -3.38
C ASN A 57 3.43 -1.25 -4.09
N ILE A 58 2.45 -1.67 -3.30
CA ILE A 58 1.11 -2.01 -3.79
C ILE A 58 0.11 -1.01 -3.23
N GLY A 59 -0.71 -0.43 -4.11
CA GLY A 59 -1.74 0.55 -3.76
C GLY A 59 -3.15 -0.05 -3.79
N GLN A 60 -3.99 0.32 -2.84
CA GLN A 60 -5.44 0.11 -2.89
C GLN A 60 -6.17 1.44 -2.80
N LYS A 61 -7.02 1.74 -3.80
CA LYS A 61 -7.87 2.93 -3.79
C LYS A 61 -9.21 2.66 -3.09
N PHE A 62 -9.65 3.62 -2.29
CA PHE A 62 -10.94 3.61 -1.60
C PHE A 62 -11.75 4.83 -2.03
N LEU A 63 -13.07 4.69 -2.04
CA LEU A 63 -14.00 5.80 -2.14
C LEU A 63 -14.95 5.74 -0.96
N PHE A 64 -14.99 6.81 -0.18
CA PHE A 64 -15.91 7.00 0.93
C PHE A 64 -17.26 7.53 0.42
N GLU A 65 -18.31 7.40 1.23
CA GLU A 65 -19.66 7.82 0.87
C GLU A 65 -19.81 9.33 0.65
N ASP A 66 -18.97 10.14 1.30
CA ASP A 66 -18.86 11.59 1.12
C ASP A 66 -18.18 11.98 -0.20
N GLY A 67 -17.70 11.01 -0.98
CA GLY A 67 -16.97 11.21 -2.22
C GLY A 67 -15.45 11.37 -2.06
N THR A 68 -14.94 11.37 -0.83
CA THR A 68 -13.50 11.43 -0.56
C THR A 68 -12.82 10.15 -1.04
N ALA A 69 -11.69 10.28 -1.73
CA ALA A 69 -10.91 9.15 -2.24
C ALA A 69 -9.57 9.02 -1.53
N TRP A 70 -9.28 7.84 -0.98
CA TRP A 70 -7.99 7.56 -0.33
C TRP A 70 -7.20 6.50 -1.10
N LEU A 71 -5.88 6.52 -0.94
CA LEU A 71 -4.98 5.51 -1.46
C LEU A 71 -4.15 4.93 -0.31
N LEU A 72 -4.40 3.67 0.04
CA LEU A 72 -3.55 2.93 0.95
C LEU A 72 -2.37 2.36 0.18
N ARG A 73 -1.14 2.59 0.65
CA ARG A 73 0.09 2.09 0.04
C ARG A 73 0.78 1.13 0.99
N PHE A 74 1.05 -0.08 0.52
CA PHE A 74 1.80 -1.09 1.24
C PHE A 74 3.20 -1.24 0.66
N PRO A 75 4.26 -1.35 1.48
CA PRO A 75 5.57 -1.73 1.00
C PRO A 75 5.54 -3.16 0.47
N ARG A 76 6.10 -3.38 -0.72
CA ARG A 76 6.03 -4.66 -1.44
C ARG A 76 7.08 -5.62 -0.93
N VAL A 77 6.66 -6.75 -0.34
CA VAL A 77 7.55 -7.68 0.39
C VAL A 77 8.67 -8.29 -0.44
N LYS A 78 8.51 -8.45 -1.76
CA LYS A 78 9.60 -8.96 -2.63
C LYS A 78 10.68 -7.93 -2.94
N SER A 79 10.36 -6.64 -2.83
CA SER A 79 11.23 -5.54 -3.27
C SER A 79 11.77 -4.72 -2.11
N VAL A 80 11.19 -4.90 -0.92
CA VAL A 80 11.52 -4.16 0.29
C VAL A 80 11.86 -5.18 1.36
N SER A 81 13.06 -5.07 1.91
CA SER A 81 13.46 -5.89 3.06
C SER A 81 12.49 -5.65 4.22
N SER A 82 11.97 -6.72 4.81
CA SER A 82 11.05 -6.65 5.96
C SER A 82 11.65 -5.88 7.13
N LYS A 83 12.97 -5.94 7.32
CA LYS A 83 13.68 -5.19 8.35
C LYS A 83 13.55 -3.68 8.18
N TYR A 84 13.43 -3.20 6.94
CA TYR A 84 13.41 -1.78 6.59
C TYR A 84 12.08 -1.30 6.03
N ALA A 85 11.01 -2.10 6.17
CA ALA A 85 9.69 -1.76 5.62
C ALA A 85 9.11 -0.50 6.28
N ASP A 86 9.23 -0.39 7.61
CA ASP A 86 8.72 0.75 8.36
C ASP A 86 9.52 2.02 8.05
N GLU A 87 10.86 1.94 8.04
CA GLU A 87 11.71 3.09 7.70
C GLU A 87 11.43 3.58 6.29
N LYS A 88 11.22 2.67 5.32
CA LYS A 88 10.81 3.06 3.96
C LYS A 88 9.50 3.86 3.98
N VAL A 89 8.48 3.42 4.72
CA VAL A 89 7.19 4.11 4.78
C VAL A 89 7.33 5.48 5.45
N VAL A 90 8.05 5.56 6.57
CA VAL A 90 8.33 6.83 7.26
C VAL A 90 9.04 7.82 6.34
N MET A 91 10.06 7.35 5.60
CA MET A 91 10.80 8.19 4.66
C MET A 91 9.95 8.66 3.49
N GLU A 92 9.03 7.83 2.96
CA GLU A 92 8.10 8.26 1.91
C GLU A 92 7.13 9.35 2.40
N VAL A 93 6.60 9.20 3.61
CA VAL A 93 5.70 10.20 4.23
C VAL A 93 6.45 11.51 4.47
N GLU A 94 7.64 11.45 5.06
CA GLU A 94 8.46 12.64 5.32
C GLU A 94 8.84 13.36 4.01
N ALA A 95 9.22 12.61 2.97
CA ALA A 95 9.51 13.20 1.67
C ALA A 95 8.30 13.94 1.07
N ILE A 96 7.09 13.37 1.18
CA ILE A 96 5.86 14.01 0.71
C ILE A 96 5.57 15.28 1.52
N SER A 97 5.74 15.24 2.85
CA SER A 97 5.58 16.41 3.72
C SER A 97 6.55 17.53 3.32
N LEU A 98 7.83 17.21 3.14
CA LEU A 98 8.84 18.18 2.73
C LEU A 98 8.56 18.77 1.35
N ILE A 99 8.11 17.96 0.38
CA ILE A 99 7.75 18.47 -0.96
C ILE A 99 6.58 19.44 -0.85
N ARG A 100 5.55 19.10 -0.08
CA ARG A 100 4.39 19.97 0.16
C ARG A 100 4.78 21.29 0.83
N GLU A 101 5.69 21.25 1.78
CA GLU A 101 6.11 22.43 2.55
C GLU A 101 7.11 23.33 1.82
N LYS A 102 8.01 22.73 1.03
CA LYS A 102 9.18 23.44 0.49
C LYS A 102 9.08 23.74 -1.01
N THR A 103 8.06 23.23 -1.67
CA THR A 103 7.90 23.39 -3.12
C THR A 103 6.45 23.72 -3.50
N SER A 104 6.24 24.12 -4.75
CA SER A 104 4.90 24.29 -5.33
C SER A 104 4.39 23.04 -6.05
N VAL A 105 5.12 21.92 -5.97
CA VAL A 105 4.73 20.66 -6.63
C VAL A 105 3.53 20.08 -5.88
N PRO A 106 2.40 19.83 -6.56
CA PRO A 106 1.23 19.25 -5.92
C PRO A 106 1.49 17.78 -5.55
N VAL A 107 1.31 17.47 -4.27
CA VAL A 107 1.44 16.11 -3.69
C VAL A 107 0.32 15.79 -2.72
#